data_AF-A0A936PUJ0-F1
#
_entry.id   AF-A0A936PUJ0-F1
#
_cell.length_a   1.000
_cell.length_b   1.000
_cell.length_c   1.000
_cell.angle_alpha   90.00
_cell.angle_beta   90.00
_cell.angle_gamma   90.00
#
_symmetry.space_group_name_H-M   'P 1'
#
loop_
_entity.id
_entity.type
_entity.pdbx_description
1 polymer ?
#
loop_
_entity_poly.entity_id
_entity_poly.type
_entity_poly.pdbx_seq_one_letter_code
_entity_poly.pdbx_strand_id
1 'polypeptide(L)'
;MAIQDDIPRSRITLKYRTTIEGEPADVELPLRFLVMGDFSRGSNPNDPEDRNPASVSGANIDEVMKSMNLFVELEVPSLVDEGPKTVKIPIEGMHSFSPDSIAQQLPEVRTLLLVRKLLTELQAAMANQKNLRKALKGLSNQEQLGQLVRELEAAGYGGLRLPEPPRKPSEVDAGDAPPPMEHSQPVFFSSEAAEPPPRRARRRARRRPDHPPLHRSQDLIRSHPHVD
;
A
#
# COMPACT_ATOMS: atom_id res chain seq x y z
N MET A 1 27.72 -7.20 34.41
CA MET A 1 28.58 -6.44 35.34
C MET A 1 29.50 -5.59 34.49
N ALA A 2 29.34 -4.26 34.55
CA ALA A 2 30.21 -3.32 33.84
C ALA A 2 31.52 -3.20 34.61
N ILE A 3 32.65 -3.46 33.95
CA ILE A 3 33.98 -3.28 34.52
C ILE A 3 34.28 -1.79 34.43
N GLN A 4 34.15 -1.11 35.57
CA GLN A 4 34.44 0.31 35.70
C GLN A 4 35.94 0.45 35.99
N ASP A 5 36.74 0.68 34.96
CA ASP A 5 38.18 0.92 35.06
C ASP A 5 38.43 2.37 35.56
N ASP A 6 38.29 2.58 36.87
CA ASP A 6 38.61 3.86 37.50
C ASP A 6 40.14 3.99 37.67
N ILE A 7 40.79 4.69 36.74
CA ILE A 7 42.25 4.88 36.72
C ILE A 7 42.59 6.22 37.36
N PRO A 8 43.30 6.26 38.52
CA PRO A 8 43.63 7.50 39.21
C PRO A 8 44.64 8.36 38.41
N ARG A 9 44.28 9.63 38.15
CA ARG A 9 45.01 10.57 37.28
C ARG A 9 46.40 11.00 37.76
N SER A 10 46.80 10.71 39.01
CA SER A 10 48.08 11.12 39.57
C SER A 10 49.22 10.11 39.38
N ARG A 11 48.94 8.92 38.83
CA ARG A 11 49.94 7.87 38.56
C ARG A 11 49.81 7.36 37.13
N ILE A 12 50.94 7.24 36.43
CA ILE A 12 51.00 6.68 35.09
C ILE A 12 51.06 5.15 35.23
N THR A 13 50.00 4.45 34.86
CA THR A 13 50.00 2.98 34.86
C THR A 13 50.54 2.48 33.52
N LEU A 14 51.86 2.27 33.44
CA LEU A 14 52.50 1.63 32.30
C LEU A 14 52.14 0.13 32.31
N LYS A 15 51.14 -0.28 31.52
CA LYS A 15 50.85 -1.70 31.28
C LYS A 15 51.66 -2.16 30.08
N TYR A 16 52.75 -2.89 30.31
CA TYR A 16 53.44 -3.63 29.25
C TYR A 16 52.61 -4.89 28.95
N ARG A 17 51.80 -4.86 27.88
CA ARG A 17 51.05 -6.03 27.41
C ARG A 17 52.04 -6.97 26.72
N THR A 18 52.55 -7.96 27.45
CA THR A 18 53.48 -8.99 26.96
C THR A 18 52.80 -10.13 26.20
N THR A 19 51.48 -10.25 26.31
CA THR A 19 50.72 -11.22 25.56
C THR A 19 50.54 -10.73 24.14
N ILE A 20 51.53 -11.05 23.30
CA ILE A 20 51.23 -11.38 21.91
C ILE A 20 50.53 -12.74 21.98
N GLU A 21 49.25 -12.77 22.36
CA GLU A 21 48.38 -13.94 22.11
C GLU A 21 48.04 -13.93 20.62
N GLY A 22 49.05 -14.07 19.79
CA GLY A 22 48.96 -13.86 18.37
C GLY A 22 50.06 -14.66 17.71
N GLU A 23 49.74 -15.90 17.35
CA GLU A 23 50.32 -16.40 16.12
C GLU A 23 50.03 -15.35 15.03
N PRO A 24 50.96 -15.09 14.09
CA PRO A 24 50.66 -14.32 12.91
C PRO A 24 49.56 -15.06 12.14
N ALA A 25 48.31 -14.73 12.45
CA ALA A 25 47.17 -15.23 11.71
C ALA A 25 47.21 -14.55 10.35
N ASP A 26 47.34 -15.35 9.31
CA ASP A 26 47.25 -14.86 7.95
C ASP A 26 45.87 -14.21 7.79
N VAL A 27 45.84 -12.90 7.58
CA VAL A 27 44.59 -12.15 7.47
C VAL A 27 44.08 -12.36 6.06
N GLU A 28 43.35 -13.46 5.87
CA GLU A 28 42.70 -13.75 4.61
C GLU A 28 41.54 -12.80 4.35
N LEU A 29 41.34 -12.49 3.07
CA LEU A 29 40.19 -11.69 2.66
C LEU A 29 38.90 -12.46 2.96
N PRO A 30 37.89 -11.81 3.59
CA PRO A 30 36.63 -12.49 3.87
C PRO A 30 35.91 -12.83 2.57
N LEU A 31 35.37 -14.05 2.50
CA LEU A 31 34.54 -14.50 1.38
C LEU A 31 33.23 -13.69 1.33
N ARG A 32 33.07 -12.84 0.31
CA ARG A 32 31.88 -12.02 0.09
C ARG A 32 31.11 -12.52 -1.13
N PHE A 33 29.82 -12.74 -0.96
CA PHE A 33 28.92 -13.06 -2.07
C PHE A 33 28.16 -11.81 -2.52
N LEU A 34 28.08 -11.62 -3.84
CA LEU A 34 27.19 -10.64 -4.44
C LEU A 34 25.93 -11.37 -4.93
N VAL A 35 24.80 -11.11 -4.29
CA VAL A 35 23.51 -11.67 -4.68
C VAL A 35 22.80 -10.66 -5.58
N MET A 36 22.52 -11.05 -6.82
CA MET A 36 21.83 -10.21 -7.81
C MET A 36 20.41 -10.74 -8.05
N GLY A 37 19.44 -9.84 -8.09
CA GLY A 37 18.04 -10.18 -8.33
C GLY A 37 17.15 -8.95 -8.32
N ASP A 38 15.89 -9.11 -8.74
CA ASP A 38 14.89 -8.06 -8.57
C ASP A 38 14.34 -8.10 -7.14
N PHE A 39 14.83 -7.19 -6.31
CA PHE A 39 14.40 -7.03 -4.92
C PHE A 39 13.43 -5.87 -4.70
N SER A 40 13.17 -5.05 -5.72
CA SER A 40 12.34 -3.83 -5.53
C SER A 40 11.12 -3.73 -6.46
N ARG A 41 10.95 -4.66 -7.41
CA ARG A 41 9.85 -4.67 -8.38
C ARG A 41 9.64 -3.31 -9.06
N GLY A 42 10.73 -2.61 -9.35
CA GLY A 42 10.72 -1.28 -9.97
C GLY A 42 10.54 -0.09 -9.02
N SER A 43 10.58 -0.29 -7.70
CA SER A 43 10.49 0.79 -6.71
C SER A 43 11.69 1.74 -6.74
N ASN A 44 12.86 1.27 -7.18
CA ASN A 44 14.06 2.11 -7.29
C ASN A 44 14.14 2.81 -8.65
N PRO A 45 14.11 4.16 -8.70
CA PRO A 45 14.14 4.93 -9.95
C PRO A 45 15.54 5.07 -10.56
N ASN A 46 16.60 4.69 -9.84
CA ASN A 46 17.98 4.89 -10.28
C ASN A 46 18.36 3.90 -11.39
N ASP A 47 19.18 4.34 -12.34
CA ASP A 47 19.76 3.48 -13.37
C ASP A 47 20.66 2.41 -12.76
N PRO A 48 20.79 1.21 -13.38
CA PRO A 48 21.54 0.11 -12.80
C PRO A 48 23.03 0.41 -12.58
N GLU A 49 23.61 1.34 -13.34
CA GLU A 49 25.02 1.74 -13.22
C GLU A 49 25.30 2.62 -11.99
N ASP A 50 24.31 3.39 -11.54
CA ASP A 50 24.42 4.28 -10.37
C ASP A 50 24.10 3.56 -9.05
N ARG A 51 23.73 2.28 -9.10
CA ARG A 51 23.32 1.49 -7.93
C ARG A 51 24.53 0.93 -7.19
N ASN A 52 24.79 1.44 -5.99
CA ASN A 52 25.78 0.86 -5.09
C ASN A 52 25.23 -0.41 -4.39
N PRO A 53 26.02 -1.50 -4.30
CA PRO A 53 25.61 -2.69 -3.59
C PRO A 53 25.52 -2.41 -2.08
N ALA A 54 24.41 -2.78 -1.45
CA ALA A 54 24.24 -2.70 -0.01
C ALA A 54 24.86 -3.94 0.67
N SER A 55 25.63 -3.73 1.74
CA SER A 55 26.15 -4.83 2.55
C SER A 55 25.08 -5.31 3.52
N VAL A 56 24.70 -6.59 3.43
CA VAL A 56 23.69 -7.20 4.31
C VAL A 56 24.36 -8.15 5.32
N SER A 57 23.92 -8.08 6.56
CA SER A 57 24.34 -8.86 7.73
C SER A 57 23.11 -9.12 8.61
N GLY A 58 23.16 -10.11 9.50
CA GLY A 58 21.99 -10.51 10.31
C GLY A 58 21.36 -9.39 11.15
N ALA A 59 22.10 -8.32 11.45
CA ALA A 59 21.63 -7.19 12.24
C ALA A 59 21.09 -6.01 11.43
N ASN A 60 21.38 -5.90 10.13
CA ASN A 60 21.10 -4.69 9.34
C ASN A 60 20.06 -4.89 8.22
N ILE A 61 19.45 -6.07 8.12
CA ILE A 61 18.47 -6.38 7.08
C ILE A 61 17.32 -5.38 7.08
N ASP A 62 16.75 -5.08 8.24
CA ASP A 62 15.61 -4.18 8.36
C ASP A 62 15.97 -2.74 7.95
N GLU A 63 17.16 -2.26 8.29
CA GLU A 63 17.63 -0.93 7.89
C GLU A 63 17.82 -0.82 6.38
N VAL A 64 18.43 -1.84 5.77
CA VAL A 64 18.62 -1.91 4.31
C VAL A 64 17.27 -1.96 3.61
N MET A 65 16.36 -2.82 4.06
CA MET A 65 15.00 -2.91 3.49
C MET A 65 14.25 -1.59 3.58
N LYS A 66 14.32 -0.89 4.71
CA LYS A 66 13.69 0.41 4.90
C LYS A 66 14.26 1.47 3.95
N SER A 67 15.58 1.47 3.72
CA SER A 67 16.23 2.41 2.79
C SER A 67 15.80 2.20 1.33
N MET A 68 15.36 1.00 0.97
CA MET A 68 14.91 0.65 -0.39
C MET A 68 13.47 1.11 -0.67
N ASN A 69 12.72 1.60 0.33
CA ASN A 69 11.35 2.09 0.21
C ASN A 69 10.43 1.17 -0.60
N LEU A 70 10.45 -0.12 -0.28
CA LEU A 70 9.74 -1.16 -1.02
C LEU A 70 8.22 -1.00 -0.89
N PHE A 71 7.50 -1.10 -2.01
CA PHE A 71 6.04 -1.16 -2.03
C PHE A 71 5.55 -2.33 -2.87
N VAL A 72 4.45 -2.94 -2.43
CA VAL A 72 3.76 -4.01 -3.15
C VAL A 72 2.34 -3.56 -3.43
N GLU A 73 2.00 -3.48 -4.72
CA GLU A 73 0.65 -3.21 -5.21
C GLU A 73 0.09 -4.49 -5.82
N LEU A 74 -1.04 -4.97 -5.27
CA LEU A 74 -1.68 -6.22 -5.70
C LEU A 74 -3.19 -6.01 -5.77
N GLU A 75 -3.81 -6.56 -6.81
CA GLU A 75 -5.26 -6.71 -6.87
C GLU A 75 -5.64 -8.07 -6.30
N VAL A 76 -6.40 -8.05 -5.20
CA VAL A 76 -6.77 -9.25 -4.45
C VAL A 76 -8.30 -9.32 -4.35
N PRO A 77 -8.91 -10.51 -4.52
CA PRO A 77 -10.34 -10.68 -4.27
C PRO A 77 -10.64 -10.42 -2.78
N SER A 78 -11.59 -9.52 -2.49
CA SER A 78 -12.04 -9.25 -1.14
C SER A 78 -13.04 -10.31 -0.69
N LEU A 79 -12.85 -10.82 0.54
CA LEU A 79 -13.83 -11.68 1.24
C LEU A 79 -14.68 -10.90 2.26
N VAL A 80 -14.34 -9.63 2.49
CA VAL A 80 -14.97 -8.76 3.50
C VAL A 80 -16.09 -7.94 2.88
N ASP A 81 -15.79 -7.26 1.78
CA ASP A 81 -16.77 -6.57 0.93
C ASP A 81 -16.81 -7.19 -0.47
N GLU A 82 -17.87 -6.91 -1.22
CA GLU A 82 -18.04 -7.38 -2.60
C GLU A 82 -17.10 -6.64 -3.57
N GLY A 83 -16.28 -7.40 -4.31
CA GLY A 83 -15.44 -6.89 -5.42
C GLY A 83 -13.92 -7.07 -5.25
N PRO A 84 -13.14 -6.94 -6.34
CA PRO A 84 -11.67 -6.95 -6.27
C PRO A 84 -11.16 -5.65 -5.63
N LYS A 85 -10.11 -5.75 -4.79
CA LYS A 85 -9.49 -4.59 -4.13
C LYS A 85 -8.01 -4.48 -4.47
N THR A 86 -7.60 -3.28 -4.83
CA THR A 86 -6.20 -2.93 -5.01
C THR A 86 -5.61 -2.55 -3.66
N VAL A 87 -4.64 -3.34 -3.20
CA VAL A 87 -3.97 -3.15 -1.93
C VAL A 87 -2.56 -2.62 -2.18
N LYS A 88 -2.18 -1.57 -1.45
CA LYS A 88 -0.82 -1.01 -1.43
C LYS A 88 -0.19 -1.22 -0.06
N ILE A 89 0.86 -2.02 0.01
CA ILE A 89 1.56 -2.40 1.25
C ILE A 89 2.99 -1.85 1.19
N PRO A 90 3.35 -0.89 2.06
CA PRO A 90 4.76 -0.53 2.26
C PRO A 90 5.46 -1.61 3.10
N ILE A 91 6.65 -2.01 2.64
CA ILE A 91 7.50 -3.00 3.32
C ILE A 91 8.69 -2.24 3.94
N GLU A 92 8.71 -2.14 5.27
CA GLU A 92 9.81 -1.49 6.00
C GLU A 92 10.85 -2.47 6.52
N GLY A 93 10.49 -3.74 6.72
CA GLY A 93 11.41 -4.76 7.22
C GLY A 93 10.77 -6.15 7.26
N MET A 94 11.43 -7.09 7.94
CA MET A 94 10.97 -8.48 7.98
C MET A 94 9.61 -8.65 8.67
N HIS A 95 9.34 -7.82 9.68
CA HIS A 95 8.06 -7.81 10.40
C HIS A 95 6.87 -7.47 9.49
N SER A 96 7.08 -6.70 8.41
CA SER A 96 6.00 -6.29 7.50
C SER A 96 5.40 -7.47 6.72
N PHE A 97 6.09 -8.62 6.65
CA PHE A 97 5.55 -9.85 6.08
C PHE A 97 4.65 -10.64 7.04
N SER A 98 4.60 -10.26 8.32
CA SER A 98 3.71 -10.90 9.28
C SER A 98 2.24 -10.56 8.97
N PRO A 99 1.31 -11.51 9.14
CA PRO A 99 -0.11 -11.27 8.85
C PRO A 99 -0.71 -10.18 9.75
N ASP A 100 -0.19 -10.02 10.97
CA ASP A 100 -0.62 -8.96 11.88
C ASP A 100 -0.25 -7.56 11.34
N SER A 101 0.98 -7.39 10.85
CA SER A 101 1.41 -6.12 10.24
C SER A 101 0.60 -5.80 8.97
N ILE A 102 0.37 -6.80 8.12
CA ILE A 102 -0.44 -6.64 6.91
C ILE A 102 -1.88 -6.26 7.26
N ALA A 103 -2.48 -6.93 8.26
CA ALA A 103 -3.83 -6.66 8.71
C ALA A 103 -4.01 -5.25 9.30
N GLN A 104 -2.96 -4.68 9.91
CA GLN A 104 -2.98 -3.30 10.42
C GLN A 104 -2.90 -2.24 9.31
N GLN A 105 -2.23 -2.54 8.20
CA GLN A 105 -2.10 -1.64 7.05
C GLN A 105 -3.40 -1.57 6.22
N LEU A 106 -4.17 -2.65 6.21
CA LEU A 106 -5.47 -2.71 5.55
C LEU A 106 -6.58 -2.10 6.42
N PRO A 107 -7.21 -0.98 6.02
CA PRO A 107 -8.19 -0.30 6.86
C PRO A 107 -9.40 -1.19 7.21
N GLU A 108 -9.85 -2.01 6.28
CA GLU A 108 -11.01 -2.89 6.45
C GLU A 108 -10.72 -4.06 7.40
N VAL A 109 -9.52 -4.64 7.35
CA VAL A 109 -9.14 -5.71 8.27
C VAL A 109 -8.87 -5.12 9.66
N ARG A 110 -8.31 -3.91 9.71
CA ARG A 110 -8.07 -3.18 10.96
C ARG A 110 -9.37 -2.88 11.71
N THR A 111 -10.46 -2.51 11.02
CA THR A 111 -11.76 -2.31 11.69
C THR A 111 -12.29 -3.60 12.29
N LEU A 112 -12.18 -4.72 11.56
CA LEU A 112 -12.56 -6.04 12.08
C LEU A 112 -11.73 -6.46 13.30
N LEU A 113 -10.42 -6.20 13.29
CA LEU A 113 -9.54 -6.45 14.44
C LEU A 113 -9.93 -5.58 15.65
N LEU A 114 -10.30 -4.32 15.42
CA LEU A 114 -10.77 -3.42 16.46
C LEU A 114 -12.08 -3.94 17.07
N VAL A 115 -13.04 -4.35 16.24
CA VAL A 115 -14.30 -4.93 16.73
C VAL A 115 -14.03 -6.20 17.53
N ARG A 116 -13.16 -7.09 17.06
CA ARG A 116 -12.76 -8.28 17.82
C ARG A 116 -12.20 -7.90 19.19
N LYS A 117 -11.32 -6.90 19.26
CA LYS A 117 -10.74 -6.42 20.52
C LYS A 117 -11.84 -5.90 21.46
N LEU A 118 -12.75 -5.06 20.97
CA LEU A 118 -13.88 -4.56 21.75
C LEU A 118 -14.78 -5.68 22.26
N LEU A 119 -15.05 -6.70 21.44
CA LEU A 119 -15.85 -7.86 21.85
C LEU A 119 -15.14 -8.68 22.94
N THR A 120 -13.82 -8.84 22.86
CA THR A 120 -13.04 -9.53 23.92
C THR A 120 -13.03 -8.73 25.22
N GLU A 121 -12.92 -7.40 25.14
CA GLU A 121 -13.00 -6.52 26.31
C GLU A 121 -14.42 -6.55 26.92
N LEU A 122 -15.46 -6.54 26.08
CA LEU A 122 -16.85 -6.67 26.52
C LEU A 122 -17.10 -8.02 27.19
N GLN A 123 -16.56 -9.11 26.64
CA GLN A 123 -16.65 -10.44 27.25
C GLN A 123 -16.03 -10.46 28.65
N ALA A 124 -14.84 -9.85 28.81
CA ALA A 124 -14.18 -9.73 30.11
C ALA A 124 -15.01 -8.86 31.09
N ALA A 125 -15.55 -7.73 30.62
CA ALA A 125 -16.41 -6.85 31.41
C ALA A 125 -17.70 -7.55 31.87
N MET A 126 -18.33 -8.35 31.00
CA MET A 126 -19.51 -9.16 31.32
C MET A 126 -19.25 -10.27 32.34
N ALA A 127 -18.03 -10.81 32.36
CA ALA A 127 -17.63 -11.80 33.36
C ALA A 127 -17.53 -11.17 34.76
N ASN A 128 -16.99 -9.94 34.85
CA ASN A 128 -16.74 -9.25 36.11
C ASN A 128 -17.98 -8.51 36.67
N GLN A 129 -18.78 -7.87 35.81
CA GLN A 129 -19.89 -7.01 36.23
C GLN A 129 -21.27 -7.66 36.07
N LYS A 130 -21.86 -8.12 37.18
CA LYS A 130 -23.21 -8.73 37.20
C LYS A 130 -24.32 -7.75 36.76
N ASN A 131 -24.16 -6.45 37.03
CA ASN A 131 -25.14 -5.42 36.66
C ASN A 131 -25.20 -5.23 35.14
N LEU A 132 -24.04 -5.15 34.48
CA LEU A 132 -23.93 -5.04 33.02
C LEU A 132 -24.59 -6.25 32.33
N ARG A 133 -24.39 -7.45 32.88
CA ARG A 133 -25.07 -8.66 32.38
C ARG A 133 -26.60 -8.58 32.48
N LYS A 134 -27.14 -8.01 33.57
CA LYS A 134 -28.60 -7.83 33.72
C LYS A 134 -29.13 -6.77 32.75
N ALA A 135 -28.42 -5.67 32.57
CA ALA A 135 -28.79 -4.61 31.62
C ALA A 135 -28.82 -5.15 30.18
N LEU A 136 -27.79 -5.88 29.74
CA LEU A 136 -27.76 -6.49 28.41
C LEU A 136 -28.89 -7.53 28.18
N LYS A 137 -29.27 -8.29 29.22
CA LYS A 137 -30.43 -9.19 29.12
C LYS A 137 -31.75 -8.43 28.98
N GLY A 138 -31.89 -7.28 29.65
CA GLY A 138 -33.04 -6.39 29.49
C GLY A 138 -33.14 -5.80 28.09
N LEU A 139 -32.00 -5.58 27.42
CA LEU A 139 -31.91 -5.10 26.04
C LEU A 139 -32.26 -6.16 24.98
N SER A 140 -32.68 -7.38 25.35
CA SER A 140 -33.15 -8.37 24.36
C SER A 140 -34.48 -7.97 23.67
N ASN A 141 -35.11 -6.88 24.10
CA ASN A 141 -36.32 -6.35 23.48
C ASN A 141 -35.97 -5.59 22.18
N GLN A 142 -36.48 -6.06 21.04
CA GLN A 142 -36.18 -5.50 19.72
C GLN A 142 -36.49 -3.99 19.59
N GLU A 143 -37.49 -3.49 20.31
CA GLU A 143 -37.88 -2.07 20.28
C GLU A 143 -36.83 -1.15 20.94
N GLN A 144 -36.26 -1.57 22.06
CA GLN A 144 -35.24 -0.80 22.79
C GLN A 144 -33.89 -0.83 22.05
N LEU A 145 -33.57 -1.95 21.40
CA LEU A 145 -32.40 -2.05 20.52
C LEU A 145 -32.50 -1.10 19.34
N GLY A 146 -33.67 -1.02 18.69
CA GLY A 146 -33.87 -0.12 17.56
C GLY A 146 -33.70 1.35 17.92
N GLN A 147 -34.17 1.77 19.11
CA GLN A 147 -33.99 3.14 19.61
C GLN A 147 -32.52 3.44 19.91
N LEU A 148 -31.82 2.53 20.58
CA LEU A 148 -30.40 2.69 20.90
C LEU A 148 -29.52 2.68 19.66
N VAL A 149 -29.80 1.84 18.66
CA VAL A 149 -29.05 1.85 17.39
C VAL A 149 -29.21 3.21 16.71
N ARG A 150 -30.41 3.79 16.70
CA ARG A 150 -30.64 5.13 16.15
C ARG A 150 -29.92 6.22 16.94
N GLU A 151 -29.90 6.13 18.27
CA GLU A 151 -29.16 7.06 19.13
C GLU A 151 -27.65 6.94 18.91
N LEU A 152 -27.11 5.74 18.75
CA LEU A 152 -25.69 5.48 18.49
C LEU A 152 -25.26 5.91 17.08
N GLU A 153 -26.15 5.74 16.09
CA GLU A 153 -25.98 6.28 14.75
C GLU A 153 -25.97 7.81 14.77
N ALA A 154 -26.89 8.44 15.52
CA ALA A 154 -26.92 9.89 15.74
C ALA A 154 -25.69 10.41 16.51
N ALA A 155 -25.12 9.61 17.40
CA ALA A 155 -23.90 9.91 18.15
C ALA A 155 -22.60 9.74 17.33
N GLY A 156 -22.70 9.39 16.03
CA GLY A 156 -21.56 9.36 15.11
C GLY A 156 -20.82 8.03 15.03
N TYR A 157 -21.34 6.95 15.63
CA TYR A 157 -20.72 5.61 15.56
C TYR A 157 -21.12 4.80 14.31
N GLY A 158 -21.84 5.40 13.36
CA GLY A 158 -22.29 4.73 12.12
C GLY A 158 -21.15 4.17 11.25
N GLY A 159 -19.93 4.70 11.39
CA GLY A 159 -18.74 4.23 10.68
C GLY A 159 -18.13 2.93 11.22
N LEU A 160 -18.62 2.40 12.36
CA LEU A 160 -18.16 1.13 12.94
C LEU A 160 -19.07 -0.06 12.56
N ARG A 161 -19.91 0.09 11.53
CA ARG A 161 -20.73 -1.03 11.04
C ARG A 161 -19.82 -2.16 10.56
N LEU A 162 -20.16 -3.37 11.00
CA LEU A 162 -19.59 -4.58 10.42
C LEU A 162 -19.98 -4.61 8.93
N PRO A 163 -19.03 -4.91 8.03
CA PRO A 163 -19.37 -5.18 6.64
C PRO A 163 -20.39 -6.32 6.60
N GLU A 164 -21.48 -6.12 5.85
CA GLU A 164 -22.52 -7.13 5.73
C GLU A 164 -21.87 -8.38 5.12
N PRO A 165 -22.07 -9.58 5.70
CA PRO A 165 -21.58 -10.79 5.06
C PRO A 165 -22.16 -10.87 3.64
N PRO A 166 -21.41 -11.41 2.67
CA PRO A 166 -21.89 -11.53 1.31
C PRO A 166 -23.24 -12.24 1.32
N ARG A 167 -24.27 -11.55 0.81
CA ARG A 167 -25.61 -12.13 0.74
C ARG A 167 -25.51 -13.35 -0.16
N LYS A 168 -25.91 -14.52 0.36
CA LYS A 168 -26.02 -15.71 -0.49
C LYS A 168 -27.01 -15.36 -1.62
N PRO A 169 -26.75 -15.78 -2.87
CA PRO A 169 -27.62 -15.50 -4.03
C PRO A 169 -29.06 -16.03 -3.93
N SER A 170 -29.48 -16.59 -2.79
CA SER A 170 -30.79 -17.24 -2.60
C SER A 170 -31.81 -16.39 -1.85
N GLU A 171 -31.50 -15.14 -1.46
CA GLU A 171 -32.38 -14.34 -0.60
C GLU A 171 -32.72 -12.93 -1.15
N VAL A 172 -32.65 -12.74 -2.47
CA VAL A 172 -33.20 -11.54 -3.12
C VAL A 172 -34.16 -11.94 -4.24
N ASP A 173 -35.42 -11.52 -4.07
CA ASP A 173 -36.53 -11.43 -5.04
C ASP A 173 -37.20 -12.70 -5.60
N ALA A 174 -38.04 -13.33 -4.77
CA ALA A 174 -39.25 -14.03 -5.21
C ALA A 174 -40.49 -13.10 -5.29
N GLY A 175 -40.30 -11.78 -5.29
CA GLY A 175 -41.39 -10.81 -5.09
C GLY A 175 -41.57 -9.73 -6.16
N ASP A 176 -40.62 -9.51 -7.08
CA ASP A 176 -40.73 -8.44 -8.08
C ASP A 176 -40.24 -8.88 -9.47
N ALA A 177 -40.87 -9.92 -10.01
CA ALA A 177 -40.76 -10.24 -11.43
C ALA A 177 -41.91 -9.54 -12.18
N PRO A 178 -41.64 -8.58 -13.09
CA PRO A 178 -42.69 -8.08 -13.97
C PRO A 178 -43.17 -9.22 -14.90
N PRO A 179 -44.48 -9.28 -15.23
CA PRO A 179 -45.04 -10.40 -15.97
C PRO A 179 -44.45 -10.49 -17.39
N PRO A 180 -44.26 -11.71 -17.93
CA PRO A 180 -43.73 -11.89 -19.28
C PRO A 180 -44.80 -11.46 -20.30
N MET A 181 -44.53 -10.43 -21.08
CA MET A 181 -45.38 -10.09 -22.23
C MET A 181 -45.06 -11.01 -23.41
N GLU A 182 -46.10 -11.76 -23.76
CA GLU A 182 -46.22 -12.70 -24.85
C GLU A 182 -46.27 -12.00 -26.23
N HIS A 183 -45.72 -12.69 -27.22
CA HIS A 183 -45.71 -12.47 -28.67
C HIS A 183 -46.67 -11.44 -29.31
N SER A 184 -46.12 -10.53 -30.13
CA SER A 184 -46.80 -10.04 -31.33
C SER A 184 -45.83 -9.54 -32.42
N GLN A 185 -45.65 -10.39 -33.44
CA GLN A 185 -45.30 -10.24 -34.87
C GLN A 185 -44.35 -9.11 -35.39
N PRO A 186 -43.49 -9.42 -36.39
CA PRO A 186 -42.67 -8.42 -37.08
C PRO A 186 -43.47 -7.68 -38.17
N VAL A 187 -43.46 -6.35 -38.12
CA VAL A 187 -44.01 -5.51 -39.19
C VAL A 187 -42.96 -5.33 -40.28
N PHE A 188 -43.18 -5.98 -41.42
CA PHE A 188 -42.51 -5.66 -42.69
C PHE A 188 -42.92 -4.24 -43.11
N PHE A 189 -41.94 -3.35 -43.34
CA PHE A 189 -42.16 -2.12 -44.10
C PHE A 189 -41.22 -2.06 -45.30
N SER A 190 -41.86 -1.84 -46.44
CA SER A 190 -41.33 -1.93 -47.79
C SER A 190 -40.24 -0.90 -48.10
N SER A 191 -39.27 -1.39 -48.87
CA SER A 191 -38.48 -0.70 -49.90
C SER A 191 -39.13 0.58 -50.46
N GLU A 192 -38.49 1.72 -50.24
CA GLU A 192 -38.58 2.90 -51.09
C GLU A 192 -37.15 3.42 -51.35
N ALA A 193 -36.81 3.56 -52.63
CA ALA A 193 -35.47 3.77 -53.15
C ALA A 193 -34.96 5.19 -52.89
N ALA A 194 -33.74 5.30 -52.35
CA ALA A 194 -32.97 6.54 -52.30
C ALA A 194 -31.63 6.34 -53.03
N GLU A 195 -31.51 7.02 -54.17
CA GLU A 195 -30.35 7.12 -55.06
C GLU A 195 -29.12 7.75 -54.37
N PRO A 196 -27.88 7.25 -54.58
CA PRO A 196 -26.67 7.88 -54.04
C PRO A 196 -26.01 8.86 -55.05
N PRO A 197 -25.63 10.09 -54.64
CA PRO A 197 -24.79 10.95 -55.46
C PRO A 197 -23.28 10.56 -55.41
N PRO A 198 -22.47 10.98 -56.41
CA PRO A 198 -21.31 10.21 -56.86
C PRO A 198 -19.98 10.50 -56.14
N ARG A 199 -19.15 9.45 -56.07
CA ARG A 199 -17.74 9.46 -55.62
C ARG A 199 -16.86 10.30 -56.54
N ARG A 200 -16.27 11.39 -56.03
CA ARG A 200 -15.15 12.08 -56.69
C ARG A 200 -13.81 11.45 -56.32
N ALA A 201 -13.12 10.97 -57.34
CA ALA A 201 -11.78 10.40 -57.27
C ALA A 201 -10.69 11.48 -57.28
N ARG A 202 -9.69 11.27 -56.40
CA ARG A 202 -8.23 11.51 -56.53
C ARG A 202 -7.76 12.75 -57.31
N ARG A 203 -7.00 13.62 -56.62
CA ARG A 203 -5.75 14.17 -57.19
C ARG A 203 -4.62 14.16 -56.17
N ARG A 204 -3.58 13.39 -56.51
CA ARG A 204 -2.22 13.48 -55.95
C ARG A 204 -1.58 14.78 -56.43
N ALA A 205 -0.93 15.52 -55.54
CA ALA A 205 0.10 16.49 -55.91
C ALA A 205 1.37 16.20 -55.08
N ARG A 206 2.45 15.91 -55.79
CA ARG A 206 3.82 15.76 -55.28
C ARG A 206 4.56 17.09 -55.44
N ARG A 207 5.67 17.21 -54.70
CA ARG A 207 6.84 18.13 -54.81
C ARG A 207 6.77 19.32 -53.85
N ARG A 208 7.84 19.75 -53.18
CA ARG A 208 9.20 19.27 -52.80
C ARG A 208 9.73 20.33 -51.78
N PRO A 209 10.90 20.14 -51.14
CA PRO A 209 11.28 20.79 -49.88
C PRO A 209 12.04 22.11 -50.08
N ASP A 210 12.18 22.92 -49.03
CA ASP A 210 13.28 23.88 -48.86
C ASP A 210 13.56 24.16 -47.36
N HIS A 211 14.85 24.14 -47.02
CA HIS A 211 15.55 24.64 -45.82
C HIS A 211 16.71 25.50 -46.37
N PRO A 212 17.55 26.25 -45.60
CA PRO A 212 17.48 26.75 -44.22
C PRO A 212 17.87 28.28 -44.17
N PRO A 213 18.82 28.78 -43.33
CA PRO A 213 18.65 29.38 -42.00
C PRO A 213 19.15 30.85 -41.92
N LEU A 214 18.78 31.65 -40.90
CA LEU A 214 19.49 32.93 -40.63
C LEU A 214 19.59 33.31 -39.13
N HIS A 215 20.85 33.44 -38.73
CA HIS A 215 21.47 34.45 -37.86
C HIS A 215 21.26 34.51 -36.34
N ARG A 216 22.20 33.82 -35.67
CA ARG A 216 23.09 34.32 -34.60
C ARG A 216 23.31 35.84 -34.69
N SER A 217 22.90 36.58 -33.66
CA SER A 217 23.30 37.96 -33.40
C SER A 217 23.46 38.23 -31.91
N GLN A 218 24.73 38.42 -31.54
CA GLN A 218 25.23 39.41 -30.57
C GLN A 218 25.04 39.16 -29.07
N ASP A 219 26.10 38.57 -28.51
CA ASP A 219 26.66 38.95 -27.22
C ASP A 219 26.85 40.47 -27.15
N LEU A 220 26.26 41.12 -26.14
CA LEU A 220 26.59 42.49 -25.75
C LEU A 220 27.02 42.55 -24.29
N ILE A 221 28.34 42.64 -24.15
CA ILE A 221 29.17 43.21 -23.11
C ILE A 221 28.44 44.25 -22.22
N ARG A 222 28.50 44.06 -20.90
CA ARG A 222 28.85 45.13 -19.95
C ARG A 222 29.44 44.57 -18.66
N SER A 223 30.76 44.60 -18.63
CA SER A 223 31.61 44.53 -17.45
C SER A 223 31.73 45.89 -16.77
N HIS A 224 32.01 45.83 -15.45
CA HIS A 224 32.57 46.85 -14.52
C HIS A 224 31.62 47.81 -13.77
N PRO A 225 32.03 48.33 -12.58
CA PRO A 225 33.02 47.82 -11.60
C PRO A 225 32.61 47.93 -10.11
N HIS A 226 33.35 47.18 -9.28
CA HIS A 226 33.88 47.47 -7.94
C HIS A 226 33.53 48.82 -7.26
N VAL A 227 32.98 48.78 -6.04
CA VAL A 227 33.16 49.79 -4.98
C VAL A 227 33.06 49.10 -3.60
N ASP A 228 34.13 49.30 -2.83
CA ASP A 228 34.39 49.19 -1.37
C ASP A 228 34.21 47.88 -0.60
#